data_AF-Q8XSR3-F1
#
_entry.id   AF-Q8XSR3-F1
#
_cell.length_a   1.000
_cell.length_b   1.000
_cell.length_c   1.000
_cell.angle_alpha   90.00
_cell.angle_beta   90.00
_cell.angle_gamma   90.00
#
_symmetry.space_group_name_H-M   'P 1'
#
loop_
_entity.id
_entity.type
_entity.pdbx_description
1 polymer ?
#
loop_
_entity_poly.entity_id
_entity_poly.type
_entity_poly.pdbx_seq_one_letter_code
_entity_poly.pdbx_strand_id
1 'polypeptide(L)'
;MLGLPPKQGHTAAFPQNHRLPLTHRIACGAVLGGIWAVGYFGIAWRIAPVADPTTALDTAIPFIGWTVWIYLAGLAWIIAPLALVREPRLFRRAAFAYAIAIGAGFLCFTALQTEAPALRAQAVPDGLGTATAWALLTLHRMDAPVNLLPSLHVALAWLAAWALGRQHRPWRQACHVTAVAITASVCLVKQHTVLDAVAGLLLAWLCARLATAGRRDAIA
;
A
#
# COMPACT_ATOMS: atom_id res chain seq x y z
N MET A 1 -21.36 38.13 -58.22
CA MET A 1 -20.09 37.38 -58.02
C MET A 1 -19.30 38.10 -56.95
N LEU A 2 -18.83 37.51 -55.85
CA LEU A 2 -19.14 36.25 -55.17
C LEU A 2 -18.60 36.52 -53.74
N GLY A 3 -19.49 36.46 -52.74
CA GLY A 3 -19.13 36.78 -51.35
C GLY A 3 -18.07 35.82 -50.82
N LEU A 4 -17.05 36.38 -50.15
CA LEU A 4 -16.07 35.59 -49.41
C LEU A 4 -16.79 34.88 -48.23
N PRO A 5 -16.58 33.57 -48.04
CA PRO A 5 -17.24 32.83 -46.97
C PRO A 5 -16.69 33.26 -45.60
N PRO A 6 -17.52 33.24 -44.54
CA PRO A 6 -17.07 33.58 -43.20
C PRO A 6 -16.07 32.55 -42.68
N LYS A 7 -14.99 33.03 -42.04
CA LYS A 7 -14.07 32.19 -41.26
C LYS A 7 -14.84 31.54 -40.13
N GLN A 8 -15.26 30.30 -40.33
CA GLN A 8 -15.87 29.50 -39.27
C GLN A 8 -14.81 29.25 -38.19
N GLY A 9 -15.05 29.81 -37.01
CA GLY A 9 -14.38 29.39 -35.80
C GLY A 9 -14.62 27.91 -35.58
N HIS A 10 -13.55 27.12 -35.57
CA HIS A 10 -13.55 25.85 -34.88
C HIS A 10 -12.84 26.06 -33.56
N THR A 11 -13.68 26.32 -32.56
CA THR A 11 -13.44 26.01 -31.17
C THR A 11 -12.86 24.60 -31.07
N ALA A 12 -11.53 24.50 -30.96
CA ALA A 12 -10.90 23.29 -30.46
C ALA A 12 -11.23 23.19 -28.96
N ALA A 13 -12.43 22.70 -28.67
CA ALA A 13 -12.85 22.37 -27.32
C ALA A 13 -12.07 21.13 -26.85
N PHE A 14 -10.96 21.34 -26.14
CA PHE A 14 -10.39 20.37 -25.22
C PHE A 14 -9.97 21.11 -23.94
N PRO A 15 -10.22 20.55 -22.74
CA PRO A 15 -10.20 19.11 -22.47
C PRO A 15 -11.54 18.57 -21.98
N GLN A 16 -11.99 17.47 -22.60
CA GLN A 16 -12.88 16.54 -21.91
C GLN A 16 -12.17 16.11 -20.62
N ASN A 17 -12.79 16.38 -19.47
CA ASN A 17 -12.43 15.84 -18.16
C ASN A 17 -12.46 14.31 -18.25
N HIS A 18 -11.40 13.70 -18.78
CA HIS A 18 -11.26 12.24 -18.85
C HIS A 18 -10.92 11.77 -17.45
N ARG A 19 -11.88 11.78 -16.53
CA ARG A 19 -11.79 10.95 -15.33
C ARG A 19 -11.89 9.50 -15.80
N LEU A 20 -11.10 8.60 -15.23
CA LEU A 20 -11.25 7.18 -15.55
C LEU A 20 -12.65 6.72 -15.14
N PRO A 21 -13.37 5.96 -15.98
CA PRO A 21 -14.68 5.43 -15.63
C PRO A 21 -14.61 4.63 -14.33
N LEU A 22 -15.65 4.73 -13.50
CA LEU A 22 -15.70 4.01 -12.22
C LEU A 22 -15.50 2.49 -12.41
N THR A 23 -16.07 1.92 -13.47
CA THR A 23 -15.91 0.51 -13.84
C THR A 23 -14.45 0.11 -14.01
N HIS A 24 -13.62 0.95 -14.61
CA HIS A 24 -12.19 0.67 -14.78
C HIS A 24 -11.44 0.68 -13.44
N ARG A 25 -11.84 1.58 -12.52
CA ARG A 25 -11.23 1.68 -11.19
C ARG A 25 -11.58 0.46 -10.34
N ILE A 26 -12.85 0.05 -10.38
CA ILE A 26 -13.33 -1.17 -9.72
C ILE A 26 -12.63 -2.39 -10.30
N ALA A 27 -12.59 -2.54 -11.63
CA ALA A 27 -11.92 -3.66 -12.27
C ALA A 27 -10.42 -3.74 -11.92
N CYS A 28 -9.72 -2.60 -11.96
CA CYS A 28 -8.31 -2.52 -11.56
C CYS A 28 -8.11 -2.94 -10.09
N GLY A 29 -8.97 -2.45 -9.19
CA GLY A 29 -8.93 -2.80 -7.78
C GLY A 29 -9.21 -4.28 -7.54
N ALA A 30 -10.24 -4.84 -8.19
CA ALA A 30 -10.62 -6.23 -8.09
C ALA A 30 -9.52 -7.17 -8.60
N VAL A 31 -8.87 -6.82 -9.72
CA VAL A 31 -7.75 -7.61 -10.26
C VAL A 31 -6.55 -7.59 -9.31
N LEU A 32 -6.11 -6.41 -8.88
CA LEU A 32 -4.97 -6.30 -7.97
C LEU A 32 -5.25 -6.94 -6.61
N GLY A 33 -6.43 -6.71 -6.05
CA GLY A 33 -6.86 -7.30 -4.78
C GLY A 33 -7.03 -8.82 -4.87
N GLY A 34 -7.56 -9.33 -5.99
CA GLY A 34 -7.70 -10.76 -6.25
C GLY A 34 -6.35 -11.45 -6.39
N ILE A 35 -5.43 -10.88 -7.20
CA ILE A 35 -4.05 -11.38 -7.32
C ILE A 35 -3.36 -11.38 -5.95
N TRP A 36 -3.50 -10.28 -5.20
CA TRP A 36 -2.93 -10.17 -3.87
C TRP A 36 -3.47 -11.26 -2.93
N ALA A 37 -4.79 -11.44 -2.83
CA ALA A 37 -5.39 -12.40 -1.93
C ALA A 37 -4.99 -13.84 -2.30
N VAL A 38 -5.14 -14.22 -3.57
CA VAL A 38 -4.81 -15.57 -4.05
C VAL A 38 -3.33 -15.88 -3.85
N GLY A 39 -2.44 -14.93 -4.20
CA GLY A 39 -1.00 -15.13 -4.05
C GLY A 39 -0.57 -15.17 -2.58
N TYR A 40 -1.04 -14.24 -1.74
CA TYR A 40 -0.67 -14.16 -0.34
C TYR A 40 -1.07 -15.43 0.42
N PHE A 41 -2.35 -15.81 0.36
CA PHE A 41 -2.84 -17.01 1.04
C PHE A 41 -2.30 -18.29 0.40
N GLY A 42 -2.10 -18.31 -0.92
CA GLY A 42 -1.52 -19.44 -1.62
C GLY A 42 -0.07 -19.71 -1.20
N ILE A 43 0.75 -18.66 -1.08
CA ILE A 43 2.14 -18.76 -0.61
C ILE A 43 2.17 -19.20 0.86
N ALA A 44 1.41 -18.51 1.72
CA ALA A 44 1.33 -18.82 3.15
C ALA A 44 0.92 -20.26 3.44
N TRP A 45 0.07 -20.85 2.60
CA TRP A 45 -0.38 -22.22 2.75
C TRP A 45 0.62 -23.27 2.24
N ARG A 46 1.44 -22.94 1.23
CA ARG A 46 2.27 -23.92 0.53
C ARG A 46 3.74 -23.92 0.91
N ILE A 47 4.25 -22.79 1.39
CA ILE A 47 5.65 -22.64 1.72
C ILE A 47 5.73 -22.69 3.25
N ALA A 48 6.71 -23.41 3.79
CA ALA A 48 6.99 -23.36 5.22
C ALA A 48 7.92 -22.16 5.51
N PRO A 49 7.69 -21.40 6.58
CA PRO A 49 8.64 -20.36 6.99
C PRO A 49 10.00 -20.97 7.30
N VAL A 50 11.07 -20.27 6.93
CA VAL A 50 12.45 -20.76 7.06
C VAL A 50 13.33 -19.85 7.91
N ALA A 51 12.85 -18.66 8.27
CA ALA A 51 13.62 -17.68 9.02
C ALA A 51 12.72 -16.79 9.90
N ASP A 52 13.20 -16.48 11.09
CA ASP A 52 12.66 -15.42 11.95
C ASP A 52 13.71 -14.30 12.06
N PRO A 53 13.48 -13.13 11.41
CA PRO A 53 14.42 -12.01 11.44
C PRO A 53 14.28 -11.13 12.69
N THR A 54 13.49 -11.54 13.70
CA THR A 54 13.27 -10.76 14.92
C THR A 54 14.59 -10.45 15.63
N THR A 55 14.75 -9.19 16.01
CA THR A 55 15.94 -8.69 16.71
C THR A 55 15.60 -8.21 18.13
N ALA A 56 16.64 -7.88 18.91
CA ALA A 56 16.49 -7.24 20.21
C ALA A 56 15.75 -5.89 20.12
N LEU A 57 15.91 -5.16 19.00
CA LEU A 57 15.18 -3.91 18.76
C LEU A 57 13.67 -4.15 18.66
N ASP A 58 13.25 -5.19 17.94
CA ASP A 58 11.84 -5.54 17.78
C ASP A 58 11.18 -5.91 19.11
N THR A 59 11.93 -6.61 19.95
CA THR A 59 11.50 -6.99 21.30
C THR A 59 11.42 -5.76 22.22
N ALA A 60 12.33 -4.80 22.10
CA ALA A 60 12.35 -3.58 22.89
C ALA A 60 11.22 -2.59 22.55
N ILE A 61 10.68 -2.63 21.32
CA ILE A 61 9.51 -1.82 20.95
C ILE A 61 8.33 -2.24 21.84
N PRO A 62 7.67 -1.32 22.58
CA PRO A 62 6.56 -1.71 23.43
C PRO A 62 5.35 -2.13 22.60
N PHE A 63 4.60 -3.12 23.11
CA PHE A 63 3.28 -3.40 22.58
C PHE A 63 2.30 -2.28 22.99
N ILE A 64 1.63 -1.67 22.00
CA ILE A 64 0.63 -0.62 22.23
C ILE A 64 -0.67 -0.99 21.50
N GLY A 65 -1.51 -1.79 22.17
CA GLY A 65 -2.66 -2.46 21.54
C GLY A 65 -3.68 -1.55 20.87
N TRP A 66 -3.93 -0.33 21.37
CA TRP A 66 -4.89 0.59 20.73
C TRP A 66 -4.49 1.01 19.31
N THR A 67 -3.20 0.90 18.96
CA THR A 67 -2.71 1.22 17.61
C THR A 67 -3.21 0.25 16.54
N VAL A 68 -3.88 -0.85 16.93
CA VAL A 68 -4.63 -1.72 16.01
C VAL A 68 -5.65 -0.93 15.17
N TRP A 69 -6.26 0.12 15.71
CA TRP A 69 -7.18 0.96 14.96
C TRP A 69 -6.49 1.74 13.84
N ILE A 70 -5.24 2.17 14.06
CA ILE A 70 -4.40 2.79 13.01
C ILE A 70 -4.04 1.74 11.95
N TYR A 71 -3.70 0.52 12.37
CA TYR A 71 -3.45 -0.59 11.44
C TYR A 71 -4.66 -0.84 10.53
N LEU A 72 -5.84 -1.00 11.12
CA LEU A 72 -7.09 -1.27 10.38
C LEU A 72 -7.46 -0.11 9.46
N ALA A 73 -7.27 1.14 9.90
CA ALA A 73 -7.40 2.31 9.03
C ALA A 73 -6.40 2.27 7.87
N GLY A 74 -5.21 1.71 8.09
CA GLY A 74 -4.21 1.44 7.06
C GLY A 74 -4.70 0.53 5.93
N LEU A 75 -5.53 -0.48 6.24
CA LEU A 75 -6.14 -1.33 5.22
C LEU A 75 -7.07 -0.52 4.29
N ALA A 76 -7.85 0.40 4.85
CA ALA A 76 -8.67 1.32 4.05
C ALA A 76 -7.80 2.33 3.26
N TRP A 77 -6.71 2.81 3.87
CA TRP A 77 -5.77 3.74 3.25
C TRP A 77 -5.10 3.15 1.99
N ILE A 78 -4.73 1.87 2.03
CA ILE A 78 -4.15 1.15 0.89
C ILE A 78 -5.08 1.18 -0.33
N ILE A 79 -6.41 1.11 -0.10
CA ILE A 79 -7.45 1.08 -1.13
C ILE A 79 -7.84 2.51 -1.58
N ALA A 80 -7.61 3.53 -0.74
CA ALA A 80 -8.04 4.91 -0.96
C ALA A 80 -7.65 5.50 -2.35
N PRO A 81 -6.49 5.21 -2.97
CA PRO A 81 -6.19 5.68 -4.32
C PRO A 81 -7.23 5.27 -5.38
N LEU A 82 -7.89 4.11 -5.21
CA LEU A 82 -8.96 3.67 -6.11
C LEU A 82 -10.15 4.62 -6.11
N ALA A 83 -10.42 5.31 -5.01
CA ALA A 83 -11.52 6.25 -4.87
C ALA A 83 -11.06 7.70 -5.11
N LEU A 84 -9.87 8.05 -4.62
CA LEU A 84 -9.43 9.44 -4.51
C LEU A 84 -8.52 9.90 -5.66
N VAL A 85 -7.72 9.03 -6.29
CA VAL A 85 -6.85 9.45 -7.41
C VAL A 85 -7.69 9.64 -8.69
N ARG A 86 -7.84 10.89 -9.14
CA ARG A 86 -8.67 11.30 -10.28
C ARG A 86 -7.90 11.54 -11.57
N GLU A 87 -6.61 11.88 -11.49
CA GLU A 87 -5.78 12.06 -12.69
C GLU A 87 -5.47 10.68 -13.33
N PRO A 88 -5.92 10.37 -14.56
CA PRO A 88 -5.78 9.03 -15.14
C PRO A 88 -4.34 8.55 -15.26
N ARG A 89 -3.43 9.46 -15.60
CA ARG A 89 -2.01 9.15 -15.76
C ARG A 89 -1.39 8.78 -14.41
N LEU A 90 -1.73 9.51 -13.35
CA LEU A 90 -1.28 9.20 -12.00
C LEU A 90 -1.91 7.90 -11.48
N PHE A 91 -3.20 7.67 -11.76
CA PHE A 91 -3.89 6.43 -11.41
C PHE A 91 -3.19 5.21 -12.00
N ARG A 92 -2.93 5.20 -13.32
CA ARG A 92 -2.23 4.08 -13.98
C ARG A 92 -0.82 3.85 -13.42
N ARG A 93 -0.12 4.92 -13.06
CA ARG A 93 1.21 4.83 -12.42
C ARG A 93 1.13 4.24 -11.02
N ALA A 94 0.12 4.63 -10.23
CA ALA A 94 -0.12 4.05 -8.92
C ALA A 94 -0.49 2.56 -9.03
N ALA A 95 -1.40 2.20 -9.93
CA ALA A 95 -1.75 0.81 -10.20
C ALA A 95 -0.54 -0.03 -10.63
N PHE A 96 0.32 0.52 -11.50
CA PHE A 96 1.57 -0.13 -11.89
C PHE A 96 2.54 -0.30 -10.70
N ALA A 97 2.75 0.75 -9.90
CA ALA A 97 3.61 0.67 -8.72
C ALA A 97 3.10 -0.37 -7.70
N TYR A 98 1.78 -0.45 -7.49
CA TYR A 98 1.15 -1.47 -6.66
C TYR A 98 1.38 -2.87 -7.20
N ALA A 99 1.18 -3.08 -8.51
CA ALA A 99 1.39 -4.37 -9.15
C ALA A 99 2.84 -4.86 -8.98
N ILE A 100 3.82 -3.98 -9.20
CA ILE A 100 5.24 -4.29 -9.01
C ILE A 100 5.56 -4.57 -7.54
N ALA A 101 5.02 -3.79 -6.60
CA ALA A 101 5.23 -4.02 -5.17
C ALA A 101 4.65 -5.38 -4.72
N ILE A 102 3.43 -5.72 -5.13
CA ILE A 102 2.79 -7.02 -4.84
C ILE A 102 3.61 -8.16 -5.44
N GLY A 103 3.99 -8.05 -6.71
CA GLY A 103 4.80 -9.07 -7.39
C GLY A 103 6.17 -9.27 -6.75
N ALA A 104 6.89 -8.18 -6.43
CA ALA A 104 8.17 -8.24 -5.75
C ALA A 104 8.04 -8.84 -4.33
N GLY A 105 6.99 -8.46 -3.59
CA GLY A 105 6.67 -9.06 -2.29
C GLY A 105 6.49 -10.57 -2.41
N PHE A 106 5.70 -11.04 -3.39
CA PHE A 106 5.53 -12.47 -3.63
C PHE A 106 6.83 -13.18 -3.97
N LEU A 107 7.68 -12.60 -4.82
CA LEU A 107 9.00 -13.18 -5.11
C LEU A 107 9.82 -13.33 -3.83
N CYS A 108 9.85 -12.31 -2.97
CA CYS A 108 10.52 -12.38 -1.66
C CYS A 108 9.91 -13.46 -0.77
N PHE A 109 8.58 -13.49 -0.62
CA PHE A 109 7.89 -14.49 0.22
C PHE A 109 8.14 -15.91 -0.26
N THR A 110 8.23 -16.13 -1.58
CA THR A 110 8.55 -17.45 -2.14
C THR A 110 10.02 -17.83 -2.00
N ALA A 111 10.94 -16.87 -2.07
CA ALA A 111 12.37 -17.13 -2.03
C ALA A 111 12.91 -17.24 -0.59
N LEU A 112 12.35 -16.45 0.31
CA LEU A 112 12.71 -16.37 1.72
C LEU A 112 11.44 -16.07 2.53
N GLN A 113 10.71 -17.11 2.88
CA GLN A 113 9.51 -16.93 3.69
C GLN A 113 9.89 -16.74 5.16
N THR A 114 9.65 -15.53 5.66
CA THR A 114 9.89 -15.18 7.05
C THR A 114 8.65 -15.30 7.91
N GLU A 115 8.84 -15.58 9.19
CA GLU A 115 7.80 -15.53 10.22
C GLU A 115 8.28 -14.86 11.52
N ALA A 116 7.36 -14.48 12.40
CA ALA A 116 7.71 -13.91 13.71
C ALA A 116 6.70 -14.27 14.83
N PRO A 117 6.43 -15.57 15.08
CA PRO A 117 5.45 -16.00 16.08
C PRO A 117 5.86 -15.61 17.51
N ALA A 118 7.16 -15.61 17.82
CA ALA A 118 7.66 -15.21 19.14
C ALA A 118 7.48 -13.71 19.40
N LEU A 119 7.69 -12.86 18.38
CA LEU A 119 7.39 -11.43 18.45
C LEU A 119 5.89 -11.21 18.68
N ARG A 120 5.05 -11.91 17.91
CA ARG A 120 3.59 -11.86 18.01
C ARG A 120 3.10 -12.19 19.41
N ALA A 121 3.70 -13.19 20.07
CA ALA A 121 3.32 -13.62 21.41
C ALA A 121 3.48 -12.52 22.48
N GLN A 122 4.24 -11.46 22.20
CA GLN A 122 4.39 -10.30 23.10
C GLN A 122 3.15 -9.38 23.09
N ALA A 123 2.26 -9.50 22.09
CA ALA A 123 1.02 -8.73 22.02
C ALA A 123 -0.10 -9.36 22.86
N VAL A 124 0.08 -9.29 24.18
CA VAL A 124 -0.91 -9.79 25.14
C VAL A 124 -2.03 -8.74 25.30
N PRO A 125 -3.30 -9.07 25.03
CA PRO A 125 -4.41 -8.10 25.05
C PRO A 125 -4.89 -7.70 26.45
N ASP A 126 -4.11 -7.99 27.50
CA ASP A 126 -4.46 -7.72 28.88
C ASP A 126 -4.62 -6.21 29.12
N GLY A 127 -5.70 -5.83 29.80
CA GLY A 127 -6.01 -4.41 30.07
C GLY A 127 -6.54 -3.62 28.86
N LEU A 128 -6.71 -4.23 27.69
CA LEU A 128 -7.40 -3.60 26.56
C LEU A 128 -8.92 -3.65 26.74
N GLY A 129 -9.61 -2.57 26.35
CA GLY A 129 -11.07 -2.59 26.26
C GLY A 129 -11.57 -3.63 25.25
N THR A 130 -12.76 -4.20 25.47
CA THR A 130 -13.32 -5.33 24.71
C THR A 130 -13.24 -5.16 23.20
N ALA A 131 -13.58 -3.99 22.68
CA ALA A 131 -13.55 -3.71 21.24
C ALA A 131 -12.12 -3.76 20.66
N THR A 132 -11.14 -3.18 21.38
CA THR A 132 -9.74 -3.16 20.96
C THR A 132 -9.12 -4.56 21.04
N ALA A 133 -9.40 -5.30 22.12
CA ALA A 133 -8.96 -6.69 22.24
C ALA A 133 -9.53 -7.56 21.10
N TRP A 134 -10.84 -7.42 20.81
CA TRP A 134 -11.47 -8.12 19.69
C TRP A 134 -10.86 -7.76 18.35
N ALA A 135 -10.61 -6.46 18.10
CA ALA A 135 -10.00 -5.99 16.87
C ALA A 135 -8.58 -6.57 16.67
N LEU A 136 -7.76 -6.56 17.73
CA LEU A 136 -6.40 -7.11 17.70
C LEU A 136 -6.41 -8.61 17.43
N LEU A 137 -7.19 -9.37 18.18
CA LEU A 137 -7.28 -10.83 18.03
C LEU A 137 -7.83 -11.21 16.64
N THR A 138 -8.77 -10.44 16.12
CA THR A 138 -9.31 -10.66 14.77
C THR A 138 -8.25 -10.37 13.71
N LEU A 139 -7.53 -9.25 13.84
CA LEU A 139 -6.40 -8.94 12.96
C LEU A 139 -5.37 -10.07 12.95
N HIS A 140 -4.89 -10.50 14.12
CA HIS A 140 -3.85 -11.53 14.23
C HIS A 140 -4.31 -12.92 13.76
N ARG A 141 -5.62 -13.20 13.78
CA ARG A 141 -6.20 -14.43 13.21
C ARG A 141 -6.28 -14.40 11.69
N MET A 142 -6.64 -13.26 11.11
CA MET A 142 -6.76 -13.11 9.66
C MET A 142 -5.40 -12.92 8.99
N ASP A 143 -4.46 -12.28 9.69
CA ASP A 143 -3.12 -11.96 9.21
C ASP A 143 -2.08 -12.76 10.00
N ALA A 144 -1.86 -14.00 9.55
CA ALA A 144 -0.91 -14.93 10.14
C ALA A 144 0.52 -14.34 10.16
N PRO A 145 1.40 -14.77 11.08
CA PRO A 145 2.77 -14.23 11.22
C PRO A 145 3.72 -14.75 10.16
N VAL A 146 3.28 -14.85 8.91
CA VAL A 146 4.04 -15.37 7.77
C VAL A 146 4.05 -14.33 6.65
N ASN A 147 4.87 -14.51 5.62
CA ASN A 147 4.99 -13.56 4.50
C ASN A 147 5.34 -12.13 4.98
N LEU A 148 6.26 -12.02 5.94
CA LEU A 148 6.50 -10.74 6.61
C LEU A 148 7.45 -9.83 5.84
N LEU A 149 8.51 -10.37 5.23
CA LEU A 149 9.59 -9.60 4.60
C LEU A 149 9.47 -9.58 3.06
N PRO A 150 9.30 -8.41 2.41
CA PRO A 150 9.05 -7.08 2.96
C PRO A 150 7.59 -6.85 3.34
N SER A 151 7.31 -5.90 4.25
CA SER A 151 5.94 -5.60 4.64
C SER A 151 5.16 -4.94 3.49
N LEU A 152 4.20 -5.68 2.91
CA LEU A 152 3.28 -5.13 1.90
C LEU A 152 2.34 -4.07 2.49
N HIS A 153 1.96 -4.17 3.77
CA HIS A 153 1.18 -3.15 4.44
C HIS A 153 1.88 -1.79 4.40
N VAL A 154 3.16 -1.78 4.76
CA VAL A 154 4.00 -0.57 4.71
C VAL A 154 4.19 -0.12 3.26
N ALA A 155 4.57 -1.04 2.37
CA ALA A 155 4.86 -0.69 0.98
C ALA A 155 3.66 -0.01 0.29
N LEU A 156 2.48 -0.62 0.42
CA LEU A 156 1.26 -0.12 -0.22
C LEU A 156 0.73 1.14 0.46
N ALA A 157 0.87 1.29 1.79
CA ALA A 157 0.49 2.52 2.49
C ALA A 157 1.34 3.73 2.05
N TRP A 158 2.64 3.54 1.83
CA TRP A 158 3.53 4.57 1.31
C TRP A 158 3.27 4.87 -0.17
N LEU A 159 2.93 3.87 -1.00
CA LEU A 159 2.50 4.10 -2.37
C LEU A 159 1.16 4.86 -2.45
N ALA A 160 0.21 4.58 -1.54
CA ALA A 160 -1.00 5.38 -1.40
C ALA A 160 -0.68 6.84 -1.07
N ALA A 161 0.18 7.06 -0.07
CA ALA A 161 0.60 8.40 0.33
C ALA A 161 1.31 9.15 -0.80
N TRP A 162 2.17 8.47 -1.55
CA TRP A 162 2.81 9.01 -2.74
C TRP A 162 1.79 9.44 -3.81
N ALA A 163 0.82 8.57 -4.15
CA ALA A 163 -0.17 8.87 -5.17
C ALA A 163 -1.09 10.03 -4.75
N LEU A 164 -1.62 9.99 -3.53
CA LEU A 164 -2.53 11.01 -3.00
C LEU A 164 -1.83 12.36 -2.80
N GLY A 165 -0.62 12.35 -2.25
CA GLY A 165 0.19 13.56 -2.06
C GLY A 165 0.67 14.20 -3.36
N ARG A 166 0.82 13.42 -4.44
CA ARG A 166 1.08 13.95 -5.79
C ARG A 166 -0.14 14.62 -6.41
N GLN A 167 -1.33 14.08 -6.19
CA GLN A 167 -2.56 14.69 -6.67
C GLN A 167 -2.89 15.99 -5.94
N HIS A 168 -2.75 15.99 -4.61
CA HIS A 168 -3.11 17.11 -3.77
C HIS A 168 -1.90 17.56 -2.94
N ARG A 169 -1.06 18.43 -3.53
CA ARG A 169 0.18 18.92 -2.91
C ARG A 169 0.03 19.45 -1.47
N PRO A 170 -1.04 20.18 -1.10
CA PRO A 170 -1.23 20.64 0.29
C PRO A 170 -1.39 19.49 1.30
N TRP A 171 -1.98 18.37 0.87
CA TRP A 171 -2.21 17.19 1.72
C TRP A 171 -1.02 16.24 1.76
N ARG A 172 0.07 16.52 1.03
CA ARG A 172 1.23 15.62 0.93
C ARG A 172 1.85 15.30 2.28
N GLN A 173 1.99 16.31 3.15
CA GLN A 173 2.53 16.09 4.49
C GLN A 173 1.60 15.21 5.33
N ALA A 174 0.29 15.48 5.32
CA ALA A 174 -0.70 14.65 6.00
C ALA A 174 -0.65 13.20 5.51
N CYS A 175 -0.54 12.96 4.19
CA CYS A 175 -0.40 11.62 3.63
C CYS A 175 0.84 10.89 4.14
N HIS A 176 1.99 11.57 4.25
CA HIS A 176 3.20 10.97 4.82
C HIS A 176 3.05 10.69 6.31
N VAL A 177 2.46 11.60 7.09
CA VAL A 177 2.18 11.38 8.52
C VAL A 177 1.28 10.16 8.71
N THR A 178 0.25 10.01 7.88
CA THR A 178 -0.60 8.81 7.87
C THR A 178 0.19 7.55 7.56
N ALA A 179 1.05 7.54 6.54
CA ALA A 179 1.88 6.38 6.22
C ALA A 179 2.90 6.04 7.33
N VAL A 180 3.49 7.04 7.98
CA VAL A 180 4.36 6.86 9.15
C VAL A 180 3.58 6.24 10.31
N ALA A 181 2.37 6.74 10.60
CA ALA A 181 1.52 6.19 11.65
C ALA A 181 1.14 4.72 11.40
N ILE A 182 0.81 4.36 10.15
CA ILE A 182 0.55 2.97 9.75
C ILE A 182 1.82 2.12 9.89
N THR A 183 2.98 2.64 9.48
CA THR A 183 4.26 1.93 9.61
C THR A 183 4.62 1.69 11.08
N ALA A 184 4.40 2.68 11.94
CA ALA A 184 4.60 2.52 13.37
C ALA A 184 3.61 1.52 13.97
N SER A 185 2.34 1.58 13.56
CA SER A 185 1.31 0.70 14.13
C SER A 185 1.59 -0.77 13.85
N VAL A 186 2.09 -1.15 12.67
CA VAL A 186 2.41 -2.56 12.38
C VAL A 186 3.48 -3.14 13.31
N CYS A 187 4.45 -2.33 13.73
CA CYS A 187 5.46 -2.73 14.72
C CYS A 187 4.89 -2.74 16.14
N LEU A 188 4.09 -1.71 16.50
CA LEU A 188 3.52 -1.55 17.84
C LEU A 188 2.46 -2.60 18.18
N VAL A 189 1.78 -3.17 17.19
CA VAL A 189 0.88 -4.34 17.38
C VAL A 189 1.60 -5.68 17.23
N LYS A 190 2.95 -5.66 17.13
CA LYS A 190 3.81 -6.84 17.00
C LYS A 190 3.45 -7.72 15.78
N GLN A 191 3.06 -7.09 14.69
CA GLN A 191 2.74 -7.78 13.43
C GLN A 191 3.97 -7.96 12.54
N HIS A 192 4.82 -6.93 12.48
CA HIS A 192 6.02 -6.90 11.64
C HIS A 192 7.25 -6.51 12.47
N THR A 193 8.40 -7.02 12.05
CA THR A 193 9.71 -6.55 12.51
C THR A 193 10.03 -5.19 11.87
N VAL A 194 11.00 -4.47 12.44
CA VAL A 194 11.58 -3.25 11.89
C VAL A 194 12.22 -3.53 10.53
N LEU A 195 12.85 -4.70 10.35
CA LEU A 195 13.42 -5.08 9.05
C LEU A 195 12.33 -5.15 7.97
N ASP A 196 11.20 -5.80 8.27
CA ASP A 196 10.06 -5.90 7.36
C ASP A 196 9.54 -4.51 6.96
N ALA A 197 9.43 -3.61 7.95
CA ALA A 197 8.95 -2.25 7.75
C ALA A 197 9.92 -1.41 6.90
N VAL A 198 11.22 -1.47 7.18
CA VAL A 198 12.26 -0.77 6.40
C VAL A 198 12.32 -1.30 4.98
N ALA A 199 12.25 -2.63 4.79
CA ALA A 199 12.23 -3.25 3.47
C ALA A 199 10.95 -2.86 2.69
N GLY A 200 9.80 -2.77 3.36
CA GLY A 200 8.55 -2.27 2.77
C GLY A 200 8.65 -0.81 2.32
N LEU A 201 9.28 0.06 3.12
CA LEU A 201 9.53 1.46 2.75
C LEU A 201 10.47 1.57 1.54
N LEU A 202 11.55 0.79 1.52
CA LEU A 202 12.48 0.73 0.39
C LEU A 202 11.77 0.26 -0.88
N LEU A 203 10.94 -0.79 -0.77
CA LEU A 203 10.16 -1.31 -1.89
C LEU A 203 9.20 -0.24 -2.44
N ALA A 204 8.48 0.48 -1.57
CA ALA A 204 7.60 1.58 -2.00
C ALA A 204 8.38 2.66 -2.74
N TRP A 205 9.53 3.06 -2.21
CA TRP A 205 10.39 4.07 -2.84
C TRP A 205 10.84 3.62 -4.24
N LEU A 206 11.35 2.40 -4.38
CA LEU A 206 11.76 1.83 -5.67
C LEU A 206 10.59 1.79 -6.67
N CYS A 207 9.43 1.29 -6.25
CA CYS A 207 8.24 1.19 -7.11
C CYS A 207 7.74 2.57 -7.55
N ALA A 208 7.72 3.56 -6.65
CA ALA A 208 7.37 4.94 -6.98
C ALA A 208 8.38 5.58 -7.95
N ARG A 209 9.67 5.26 -7.81
CA ARG A 209 10.73 5.71 -8.73
C ARG A 209 10.54 5.09 -10.12
N LEU A 210 10.33 3.78 -10.21
CA LEU A 210 10.05 3.10 -11.47
C LEU A 210 8.80 3.66 -12.17
N ALA A 211 7.72 3.88 -11.43
CA ALA A 211 6.48 4.46 -11.96
C ALA A 211 6.63 5.92 -12.44
N THR A 212 7.71 6.60 -12.04
CA THR A 212 8.02 7.98 -12.47
C THR A 212 9.13 8.08 -13.51
N ALA A 213 10.07 7.12 -13.53
CA ALA A 213 11.30 7.16 -14.31
C ALA A 213 11.12 7.12 -15.83
N GLY A 214 10.04 6.53 -16.35
CA GLY A 214 9.78 6.44 -17.80
C GLY A 214 9.49 7.77 -18.52
N ARG A 215 9.95 8.92 -18.01
CA ARG A 215 9.73 10.27 -18.56
C ARG A 215 10.84 11.29 -18.24
N ARG A 216 12.12 10.92 -18.35
CA ARG A 216 13.18 11.93 -18.54
C ARG A 216 13.41 12.30 -20.02
N ASP A 217 12.88 11.52 -20.97
CA ASP A 217 13.29 11.63 -22.39
C ASP A 217 12.21 12.19 -23.34
N ALA A 218 11.23 12.97 -22.85
CA ALA A 218 10.17 13.53 -23.71
C ALA A 218 10.10 15.07 -23.70
N ILE A 219 11.07 15.74 -23.06
CA ILE A 219 11.22 17.20 -23.09
C ILE A 219 12.73 17.50 -23.04
N ALA A 220 13.40 17.28 -24.16
CA ALA A 220 14.65 17.92 -24.53
C ALA A 220 14.56 18.21 -26.04
#